data_AF-A0A484N3I7-F1
#
_entry.id   AF-A0A484N3I7-F1
#
_cell.length_a   1.000
_cell.length_b   1.000
_cell.length_c   1.000
_cell.angle_alpha   90.00
_cell.angle_beta   90.00
_cell.angle_gamma   90.00
#
_symmetry.space_group_name_H-M   'P 1'
#
loop_
_entity.id
_entity.type
_entity.pdbx_description
1 polymer ?
#
loop_
_entity_poly.entity_id
_entity_poly.type
_entity_poly.pdbx_seq_one_letter_code
_entity_poly.pdbx_strand_id
1 'polypeptide(L)'
;MSYRPNNQGGRRGGGGRGRGGGRGAGGSRGGGRGGEQRWWDPVWRAERLRQKAAEMEVMNENEWREKIEQFKGGGDQEMVIKRHFSREDQDRLHDMSYHFGLHFHAYNKGKVLVVSKVPLPNYRADLDDRHGSSQEIKMSMEIEKRVGNLLNHSQASVSKGSSHAKDSNATNLSFSDVDTARAIPMLETDASKESLNVELKKKQEKQRETEDVKAMMLFREKLPAFKVKSEFLKAVAENQVLTDYSYMIGYL
;
A
#
# COMPACT_ATOMS: atom_id res chain seq x y z
N MET A 1 22.98 -28.29 -1.05
CA MET A 1 24.41 -28.08 -1.43
C MET A 1 24.69 -28.92 -2.66
N SER A 2 24.82 -28.30 -3.83
CA SER A 2 25.32 -28.95 -5.04
C SER A 2 25.98 -27.89 -5.93
N TYR A 3 27.27 -27.70 -5.68
CA TYR A 3 28.17 -26.96 -6.56
C TYR A 3 28.34 -27.75 -7.87
N ARG A 4 28.15 -27.09 -9.01
CA ARG A 4 28.45 -27.64 -10.34
C ARG A 4 29.48 -26.72 -11.01
N PRO A 5 30.75 -27.14 -11.15
CA PRO A 5 31.78 -26.32 -11.80
C PRO A 5 31.75 -26.52 -13.32
N ASN A 6 31.97 -25.42 -14.02
CA ASN A 6 32.00 -25.33 -15.48
C ASN A 6 33.42 -25.70 -15.98
N ASN A 7 33.50 -26.68 -16.87
CA ASN A 7 34.72 -27.03 -17.60
C ASN A 7 34.66 -26.36 -18.99
N GLN A 8 35.52 -25.39 -19.24
CA GLN A 8 36.04 -25.12 -20.59
C GLN A 8 37.55 -24.95 -20.50
N GLY A 9 38.25 -25.86 -21.18
CA GLY A 9 39.69 -25.99 -21.18
C GLY A 9 40.40 -25.01 -22.11
N GLY A 10 41.73 -24.98 -21.95
CA GLY A 10 42.64 -24.33 -22.87
C GLY A 10 44.01 -24.08 -22.23
N ARG A 11 44.87 -25.10 -22.21
CA ARG A 11 46.32 -24.93 -21.98
C ARG A 11 47.04 -24.89 -23.33
N ARG A 12 47.85 -23.84 -23.60
CA ARG A 12 49.32 -23.91 -23.82
C ARG A 12 49.91 -22.65 -24.46
N GLY A 13 51.10 -22.28 -23.95
CA GLY A 13 52.14 -21.45 -24.59
C GLY A 13 51.97 -19.96 -24.34
N GLY A 14 52.96 -19.15 -23.96
CA GLY A 14 54.41 -19.26 -23.83
C GLY A 14 54.92 -17.85 -23.45
N GLY A 15 56.04 -17.76 -22.73
CA GLY A 15 56.50 -16.53 -22.09
C GLY A 15 56.95 -15.40 -23.02
N GLY A 16 57.04 -14.18 -22.46
CA GLY A 16 57.66 -13.04 -23.12
C GLY A 16 57.52 -11.75 -22.31
N ARG A 17 58.64 -11.27 -21.78
CA ARG A 17 58.79 -9.98 -21.07
C ARG A 17 58.68 -8.82 -22.06
N GLY A 18 58.04 -7.72 -21.69
CA GLY A 18 58.06 -6.47 -22.48
C GLY A 18 57.56 -5.26 -21.69
N ARG A 19 58.44 -4.28 -21.50
CA ARG A 19 58.22 -2.96 -20.89
C ARG A 19 57.45 -2.01 -21.83
N GLY A 20 56.78 -1.01 -21.24
CA GLY A 20 56.30 0.24 -21.88
C GLY A 20 54.80 0.44 -21.59
N GLY A 21 54.27 1.54 -21.08
CA GLY A 21 54.70 2.95 -21.08
C GLY A 21 53.57 3.79 -21.71
N GLY A 22 53.05 4.80 -20.99
CA GLY A 22 52.12 5.83 -21.50
C GLY A 22 50.63 5.54 -21.19
N ARG A 23 49.93 6.30 -20.34
CA ARG A 23 49.38 7.67 -20.48
C ARG A 23 48.30 7.81 -21.57
N GLY A 24 47.12 8.26 -21.15
CA GLY A 24 46.00 8.71 -22.00
C GLY A 24 44.68 8.08 -21.55
N ALA A 25 43.97 8.60 -20.54
CA ALA A 25 43.08 9.76 -20.68
C ALA A 25 42.25 9.72 -21.97
N GLY A 26 41.05 9.14 -21.87
CA GLY A 26 40.08 9.07 -22.95
C GLY A 26 38.71 8.75 -22.37
N GLY A 27 38.12 9.75 -21.70
CA GLY A 27 36.76 9.65 -21.20
C GLY A 27 35.79 9.50 -22.38
N SER A 28 35.24 8.30 -22.54
CA SER A 28 34.08 8.08 -23.40
C SER A 28 32.86 8.74 -22.76
N ARG A 29 32.71 10.05 -23.01
CA ARG A 29 31.41 10.73 -23.01
C ARG A 29 30.64 10.25 -24.24
N GLY A 30 30.09 9.04 -24.18
CA GLY A 30 28.83 8.72 -24.87
C GLY A 30 27.71 9.09 -23.90
N GLY A 31 26.62 9.77 -24.25
CA GLY A 31 25.96 9.97 -25.53
C GLY A 31 24.46 10.02 -25.21
N GLY A 32 23.71 10.90 -25.87
CA GLY A 32 22.25 11.08 -25.67
C GLY A 32 21.93 12.46 -25.10
N ARG A 33 21.78 13.53 -25.89
CA ARG A 33 20.64 13.82 -26.79
C ARG A 33 19.30 13.52 -26.13
N GLY A 34 18.54 14.59 -25.89
CA GLY A 34 17.27 14.60 -25.19
C GLY A 34 16.31 13.50 -25.66
N GLY A 35 16.02 12.58 -24.76
CA GLY A 35 14.78 11.80 -24.77
C GLY A 35 14.01 12.20 -23.52
N GLU A 36 12.71 12.45 -23.66
CA GLU A 36 11.80 12.63 -22.53
C GLU A 36 12.06 11.55 -21.48
N GLN A 37 12.48 11.97 -20.28
CA GLN A 37 12.77 11.03 -19.21
C GLN A 37 11.49 10.30 -18.82
N ARG A 38 11.46 8.97 -18.98
CA ARG A 38 10.27 8.16 -18.74
C ARG A 38 10.14 7.91 -17.24
N TRP A 39 8.91 7.89 -16.72
CA TRP A 39 8.66 7.79 -15.28
C TRP A 39 9.16 6.47 -14.63
N TRP A 40 9.47 5.45 -15.42
CA TRP A 40 10.04 4.19 -14.92
C TRP A 40 11.58 4.11 -15.00
N ASP A 41 12.25 5.09 -15.63
CA ASP A 41 13.70 5.04 -15.84
C ASP A 41 14.45 5.00 -14.50
N PRO A 42 15.47 4.14 -14.34
CA PRO A 42 16.25 4.06 -13.12
C PRO A 42 16.94 5.38 -12.75
N VAL A 43 17.46 6.11 -13.74
CA VAL A 43 18.11 7.41 -13.54
C VAL A 43 17.09 8.46 -13.10
N TRP A 44 15.92 8.51 -13.75
CA TRP A 44 14.83 9.39 -13.37
C TRP A 44 14.33 9.11 -11.94
N ARG A 45 14.19 7.83 -11.57
CA ARG A 45 13.82 7.43 -10.20
C ARG A 45 14.89 7.83 -9.19
N ALA A 46 16.17 7.63 -9.49
CA ALA A 46 17.26 8.02 -8.62
C ALA A 46 17.32 9.55 -8.44
N GLU A 47 17.14 10.31 -9.51
CA GLU A 47 17.04 11.78 -9.49
C GLU A 47 15.84 12.25 -8.66
N ARG A 48 14.66 11.64 -8.85
CA ARG A 48 13.46 11.93 -8.06
C ARG A 48 13.61 11.58 -6.59
N LEU A 49 14.26 10.47 -6.27
CA LEU A 49 14.58 10.08 -4.89
C LEU A 49 15.58 11.07 -4.28
N ARG A 50 16.59 11.53 -5.04
CA ARG A 50 17.53 12.57 -4.60
C ARG A 50 16.83 13.91 -4.36
N GLN A 51 15.93 14.33 -5.23
CA GLN A 51 15.14 15.56 -5.04
C GLN A 51 14.29 15.46 -3.77
N LYS A 52 13.59 14.34 -3.58
CA LYS A 52 12.80 14.10 -2.35
C LYS A 52 13.66 14.01 -1.11
N ALA A 53 14.84 13.42 -1.19
CA ALA A 53 15.78 13.34 -0.07
C ALA A 53 16.44 14.70 0.24
N ALA A 54 16.67 15.54 -0.76
CA ALA A 54 17.19 16.90 -0.58
C ALA A 54 16.15 17.83 0.07
N GLU A 55 14.87 17.52 -0.07
CA GLU A 55 13.77 18.21 0.63
C GLU A 55 13.66 17.75 2.10
N MET A 56 14.32 16.66 2.50
CA MET A 56 14.28 16.18 3.88
C MET A 56 15.28 16.94 4.77
N GLU A 57 14.77 17.49 5.87
CA GLU A 57 15.56 18.09 6.93
C GLU A 57 16.11 16.99 7.83
N VAL A 58 17.38 17.09 8.23
CA VAL A 58 18.01 16.17 9.18
C VAL A 58 17.58 16.57 10.59
N MET A 59 17.01 15.61 11.34
CA MET A 59 16.58 15.88 12.71
C MET A 59 17.74 15.84 13.71
N ASN A 60 17.96 16.94 14.43
CA ASN A 60 18.86 16.94 15.58
C ASN A 60 18.19 16.31 16.80
N GLU A 61 18.59 15.10 17.16
CA GLU A 61 17.95 14.31 18.21
C GLU A 61 17.91 15.02 19.57
N ASN A 62 19.03 15.62 19.99
CA ASN A 62 19.12 16.29 21.30
C ASN A 62 18.18 17.50 21.40
N GLU A 63 18.09 18.31 20.34
CA GLU A 63 17.20 19.47 20.31
C GLU A 63 15.73 19.07 20.41
N TRP A 64 15.34 17.97 19.74
CA TRP A 64 13.97 17.49 19.78
C TRP A 64 13.63 16.78 21.08
N ARG A 65 14.62 16.13 21.73
CA ARG A 65 14.47 15.62 23.10
C ARG A 65 14.13 16.75 24.06
N GLU A 66 14.93 17.83 24.04
CA GLU A 66 14.70 19.00 24.90
C GLU A 66 13.34 19.66 24.64
N LYS A 67 12.93 19.78 23.36
CA LYS A 67 11.60 20.32 23.01
C LYS A 67 10.46 19.46 23.52
N ILE A 68 10.56 18.13 23.39
CA ILE A 68 9.53 17.21 23.89
C ILE A 68 9.45 17.26 25.42
N GLU A 69 10.60 17.32 26.09
CA GLU A 69 10.68 17.44 27.54
C GLU A 69 10.07 18.76 28.03
N GLN A 70 10.40 19.87 27.38
CA GLN A 70 9.80 21.18 27.66
C GLN A 70 8.28 21.17 27.41
N PHE A 71 7.84 20.55 26.30
CA PHE A 71 6.42 20.41 25.97
C PHE A 71 5.66 19.60 27.02
N LYS A 72 6.27 18.54 27.56
CA LYS A 72 5.69 17.75 28.66
C LYS A 72 5.45 18.61 29.91
N GLY A 73 6.40 19.47 30.27
CA GLY A 73 6.27 20.42 31.38
C GLY A 73 5.40 21.65 31.09
N GLY A 74 5.15 21.94 29.81
CA GLY A 74 4.34 23.08 29.38
C GLY A 74 2.82 22.88 29.55
N GLY A 75 2.05 23.95 29.34
CA GLY A 75 0.58 23.93 29.38
C GLY A 75 -0.09 23.46 28.09
N ASP A 76 0.66 23.34 26.99
CA ASP A 76 0.11 22.98 25.69
C ASP A 76 -0.33 21.52 25.66
N GLN A 77 -1.46 21.26 24.98
CA GLN A 77 -2.00 19.91 24.83
C GLN A 77 -1.29 19.13 23.73
N GLU A 78 -0.92 19.80 22.63
CA GLU A 78 -0.36 19.20 21.43
C GLU A 78 0.75 20.07 20.82
N MET A 79 1.77 19.43 20.26
CA MET A 79 2.84 20.04 19.48
C MET A 79 2.75 19.55 18.03
N VAL A 80 2.52 20.46 17.09
CA VAL A 80 2.40 20.17 15.65
C VAL A 80 3.69 20.60 14.93
N ILE A 81 4.32 19.65 14.25
CA ILE A 81 5.59 19.83 13.55
C ILE A 81 5.36 19.67 12.05
N LYS A 82 5.40 20.79 11.33
CA LYS A 82 5.27 20.84 9.86
C LYS A 82 6.66 20.87 9.21
N ARG A 83 7.45 19.83 9.45
CA ARG A 83 8.80 19.66 8.87
C ARG A 83 8.90 18.31 8.16
N HIS A 84 9.72 18.28 7.11
CA HIS A 84 9.93 17.09 6.30
C HIS A 84 11.09 16.26 6.86
N PHE A 85 10.80 15.41 7.84
CA PHE A 85 11.81 14.49 8.36
C PHE A 85 11.89 13.20 7.56
N SER A 86 13.07 12.59 7.53
CA SER A 86 13.24 11.22 7.02
C SER A 86 12.40 10.24 7.86
N ARG A 87 12.06 9.08 7.27
CA ARG A 87 11.32 8.03 7.99
C ARG A 87 12.06 7.60 9.27
N GLU A 88 13.38 7.47 9.20
CA GLU A 88 14.20 7.09 10.37
C GLU A 88 14.13 8.14 11.48
N ASP A 89 14.11 9.43 11.12
CA ASP A 89 14.00 10.53 12.06
C ASP A 89 12.60 10.59 12.70
N GLN A 90 11.56 10.30 11.91
CA GLN A 90 10.19 10.17 12.40
C GLN A 90 10.06 9.01 13.41
N ASP A 91 10.69 7.87 13.13
CA ASP A 91 10.69 6.71 14.02
C ASP A 91 11.42 7.03 15.35
N ARG A 92 12.58 7.72 15.29
CA ARG A 92 13.26 8.22 16.50
C ARG A 92 12.38 9.18 17.30
N LEU A 93 11.68 10.09 16.62
CA LEU A 93 10.78 11.05 17.27
C LEU A 93 9.59 10.37 17.94
N HIS A 94 9.03 9.34 17.29
CA HIS A 94 8.01 8.47 17.86
C HIS A 94 8.53 7.78 19.12
N ASP A 95 9.70 7.16 19.05
CA ASP A 95 10.28 6.44 20.20
C ASP A 95 10.54 7.39 21.37
N MET A 96 11.10 8.56 21.12
CA MET A 96 11.30 9.58 22.17
C MET A 96 9.96 9.98 22.81
N SER A 97 8.95 10.27 21.99
CA SER A 97 7.62 10.64 22.48
C SER A 97 7.01 9.53 23.35
N TYR A 98 7.17 8.27 22.92
CA TYR A 98 6.72 7.10 23.67
C TYR A 98 7.41 6.97 25.03
N HIS A 99 8.73 7.19 25.10
CA HIS A 99 9.48 7.19 26.38
C HIS A 99 9.00 8.28 27.34
N PHE A 100 8.57 9.43 26.82
CA PHE A 100 8.00 10.50 27.65
C PHE A 100 6.53 10.28 28.04
N GLY A 101 5.89 9.22 27.52
CA GLY A 101 4.48 8.89 27.76
C GLY A 101 3.51 9.72 26.93
N LEU A 102 3.96 10.22 25.77
CA LEU A 102 3.17 11.04 24.86
C LEU A 102 2.72 10.22 23.65
N HIS A 103 1.60 10.62 23.07
CA HIS A 103 1.10 10.04 21.83
C HIS A 103 1.73 10.75 20.63
N PHE A 104 2.24 9.96 19.69
CA PHE A 104 2.78 10.45 18.44
C PHE A 104 1.96 9.95 17.27
N HIS A 105 1.64 10.82 16.33
CA HIS A 105 1.02 10.42 15.07
C HIS A 105 1.54 11.24 13.88
N ALA A 106 1.80 10.56 12.77
CA ALA A 106 2.27 11.16 11.53
C ALA A 106 1.11 11.28 10.53
N TYR A 107 0.61 12.50 10.32
CA TYR A 107 -0.41 12.80 9.32
C TYR A 107 0.22 13.14 7.96
N ASN A 108 -0.60 13.15 6.91
CA ASN A 108 -0.19 13.48 5.54
C ASN A 108 1.00 12.68 5.00
N LYS A 109 1.07 11.40 5.34
CA LYS A 109 2.18 10.51 4.95
C LYS A 109 3.53 11.01 5.48
N GLY A 110 3.56 11.49 6.72
CA GLY A 110 4.79 11.93 7.40
C GLY A 110 5.24 13.35 7.06
N LYS A 111 4.34 14.21 6.57
CA LYS A 111 4.62 15.64 6.39
C LYS A 111 4.32 16.47 7.64
N VAL A 112 3.33 16.04 8.41
CA VAL A 112 2.91 16.71 9.64
C VAL A 112 2.99 15.70 10.77
N LEU A 113 3.88 15.96 11.72
CA LEU A 113 4.05 15.11 12.89
C LEU A 113 3.41 15.79 14.08
N VAL A 114 2.65 15.04 14.86
CA VAL A 114 1.95 15.58 16.02
C VAL A 114 2.32 14.77 17.25
N VAL A 115 2.74 15.48 18.30
CA VAL A 115 2.98 14.93 19.64
C VAL A 115 1.88 15.47 20.54
N SER A 116 1.16 14.62 21.26
CA SER A 116 0.03 15.02 22.12
C SER A 116 0.07 14.32 23.47
N LYS A 117 -0.45 14.99 24.50
CA LYS A 117 -0.68 14.41 25.83
C LYS A 117 -1.94 13.54 25.87
N VAL A 118 -2.82 13.70 24.88
CA VAL A 118 -4.11 13.00 24.74
C VAL A 118 -3.99 12.03 23.55
N PRO A 119 -4.68 10.88 23.56
CA PRO A 119 -4.70 9.98 22.42
C PRO A 119 -5.11 10.71 21.12
N LEU A 120 -4.30 10.54 20.09
CA LEU A 120 -4.49 11.16 18.79
C LEU A 120 -5.43 10.32 17.91
N PRO A 121 -6.38 10.94 17.17
CA PRO A 121 -7.24 10.23 16.23
C PRO A 121 -6.47 9.81 14.97
N ASN A 122 -6.91 8.74 14.31
CA ASN A 122 -6.25 8.23 13.10
C ASN A 122 -6.30 9.21 11.91
N TYR A 123 -7.32 10.06 11.83
CA TYR A 123 -7.51 11.02 10.76
C TYR A 123 -7.86 12.41 11.29
N ARG A 124 -7.26 13.44 10.69
CA ARG A 124 -7.45 14.86 11.01
C ARG A 124 -7.58 15.66 9.73
N ALA A 125 -8.77 16.20 9.51
CA ALA A 125 -9.10 16.97 8.32
C ALA A 125 -8.38 18.33 8.26
N ASP A 126 -8.15 18.95 9.42
CA ASP A 126 -7.41 20.22 9.56
C ASP A 126 -5.93 20.08 9.19
N LEU A 127 -5.39 18.87 9.33
CA LEU A 127 -4.02 18.55 8.98
C LEU A 127 -3.92 17.89 7.62
N ASP A 128 -4.99 17.63 6.86
CA ASP A 128 -4.93 16.99 5.55
C ASP A 128 -4.85 17.98 4.40
N ASP A 129 -3.72 17.99 3.67
CA ASP A 129 -3.49 18.85 2.50
C ASP A 129 -4.54 18.61 1.39
N ARG A 130 -5.15 17.43 1.36
CA ARG A 130 -6.16 17.05 0.37
C ARG A 130 -7.55 17.50 0.79
N HIS A 131 -7.77 17.70 2.09
CA HIS A 131 -9.06 18.09 2.59
C HIS A 131 -9.37 19.54 2.19
N GLY A 132 -10.52 19.75 1.55
CA GLY A 132 -10.89 21.06 0.98
C GLY A 132 -10.26 21.39 -0.37
N SER A 133 -9.33 20.56 -0.88
CA SER A 133 -8.90 20.66 -2.29
C SER A 133 -10.06 20.18 -3.17
N SER A 134 -10.91 21.10 -3.62
CA SER A 134 -11.83 20.83 -4.72
C SER A 134 -10.97 20.52 -5.94
N GLN A 135 -10.68 19.24 -6.16
CA GLN A 135 -10.12 18.80 -7.41
C GLN A 135 -11.19 19.06 -8.47
N GLU A 136 -10.99 20.11 -9.26
CA GLU A 136 -11.84 20.39 -10.40
C GLU A 136 -11.70 19.23 -11.38
N ILE A 137 -12.71 18.34 -11.38
CA ILE A 137 -12.73 17.18 -12.25
C ILE A 137 -12.99 17.70 -13.67
N LYS A 138 -11.92 17.85 -14.45
CA LYS A 138 -12.02 18.16 -15.87
C LYS A 138 -12.47 16.90 -16.61
N MET A 139 -13.74 16.90 -17.02
CA MET A 139 -14.33 15.84 -17.83
C MET A 139 -14.16 16.15 -19.34
N SER A 140 -14.13 15.11 -20.18
CA SER A 140 -14.15 15.32 -21.63
C SER A 140 -15.53 15.83 -22.08
N MET A 141 -15.58 16.59 -23.17
CA MET A 141 -16.83 17.16 -23.72
C MET A 141 -17.92 16.10 -23.95
N GLU A 142 -17.53 14.87 -24.29
CA GLU A 142 -18.47 13.77 -24.48
C GLU A 142 -19.15 13.35 -23.18
N ILE A 143 -18.38 13.26 -22.09
CA ILE A 143 -18.91 12.91 -20.77
C ILE A 143 -19.76 14.08 -20.25
N GLU A 144 -19.34 15.32 -20.49
CA GLU A 144 -20.09 16.52 -20.10
C GLU A 144 -21.48 16.55 -20.75
N LYS A 145 -21.56 16.30 -22.06
CA LYS A 145 -22.84 16.18 -22.77
C LYS A 145 -23.70 15.05 -22.24
N ARG A 146 -23.12 13.88 -21.96
CA ARG A 146 -23.87 12.73 -21.42
C ARG A 146 -24.43 13.03 -20.03
N VAL A 147 -23.63 13.60 -19.14
CA VAL A 147 -24.05 13.99 -17.78
C VAL A 147 -25.08 15.12 -17.84
N GLY A 148 -24.88 16.12 -18.68
CA GLY A 148 -25.85 17.20 -18.89
C GLY A 148 -27.19 16.68 -19.39
N ASN A 149 -27.19 15.76 -20.36
CA ASN A 149 -28.40 15.12 -20.83
C ASN A 149 -29.09 14.33 -19.71
N LEU A 150 -28.36 13.52 -18.94
CA LEU A 150 -28.90 12.75 -17.80
C LEU A 150 -29.50 13.67 -16.72
N LEU A 151 -28.83 14.78 -16.40
CA LEU A 151 -29.31 15.75 -15.42
C LEU A 151 -30.61 16.43 -15.89
N ASN A 152 -30.65 16.84 -17.16
CA ASN A 152 -31.85 17.43 -17.77
C ASN A 152 -33.05 16.46 -17.76
N HIS A 153 -32.80 15.17 -18.01
CA HIS A 153 -33.86 14.15 -17.95
C HIS A 153 -34.34 13.91 -16.51
N SER A 154 -33.44 13.98 -15.52
CA SER A 154 -33.80 13.84 -14.10
C SER A 154 -34.65 15.02 -13.61
N GLN A 155 -34.32 16.26 -13.97
CA GLN A 155 -35.09 17.44 -13.57
C GLN A 155 -36.47 17.51 -14.24
N ALA A 156 -36.57 17.07 -15.51
CA ALA A 156 -37.84 16.98 -16.21
C ALA A 156 -38.82 16.01 -15.53
N SER A 157 -38.33 14.90 -14.95
CA SER A 157 -39.15 13.92 -14.23
C SER A 157 -39.68 14.37 -12.86
N VAL A 158 -39.07 15.39 -12.23
CA VAL A 158 -39.50 15.89 -10.90
C VAL A 158 -40.68 16.88 -11.01
N SER A 159 -40.99 17.37 -12.22
CA SER A 159 -42.05 18.36 -12.45
C SER A 159 -43.47 17.78 -12.57
N LYS A 160 -43.65 16.46 -12.44
CA LYS A 160 -44.98 15.84 -12.62
C LYS A 160 -45.30 14.78 -11.56
N GLY A 161 -45.68 15.27 -10.38
CA GLY A 161 -46.68 14.62 -9.54
C GLY A 161 -46.20 14.05 -8.19
N SER A 162 -47.00 14.35 -7.18
CA SER A 162 -47.20 13.64 -5.92
C SER A 162 -46.35 14.01 -4.70
N SER A 163 -47.08 14.57 -3.74
CA SER A 163 -46.84 14.71 -2.32
C SER A 163 -46.44 13.43 -1.57
N HIS A 164 -45.82 13.65 -0.41
CA HIS A 164 -45.71 12.80 0.78
C HIS A 164 -44.72 11.61 0.72
N ALA A 165 -43.61 11.75 1.46
CA ALA A 165 -43.29 10.87 2.57
C ALA A 165 -42.21 11.53 3.45
N LYS A 166 -42.59 11.90 4.67
CA LYS A 166 -41.64 11.95 5.78
C LYS A 166 -41.24 10.50 6.05
N ASP A 167 -39.95 10.23 6.18
CA ASP A 167 -39.54 9.21 7.14
C ASP A 167 -38.15 9.51 7.71
N SER A 168 -38.19 9.81 9.00
CA SER A 168 -37.10 9.74 9.94
C SER A 168 -36.68 8.29 10.14
N ASN A 169 -35.40 7.98 10.01
CA ASN A 169 -34.75 7.14 11.01
C ASN A 169 -33.22 7.30 10.96
N ALA A 170 -32.73 7.86 12.06
CA ALA A 170 -31.36 7.70 12.50
C ALA A 170 -31.09 6.21 12.76
N THR A 171 -29.99 5.68 12.22
CA THR A 171 -29.25 4.60 12.89
C THR A 171 -27.76 4.84 12.67
N ASN A 172 -27.09 5.15 13.78
CA ASN A 172 -25.65 5.10 13.92
C ASN A 172 -25.18 3.67 13.66
N LEU A 173 -24.18 3.48 12.79
CA LEU A 173 -23.33 2.30 12.80
C LEU A 173 -21.88 2.75 12.74
N SER A 174 -21.35 3.03 13.93
CA SER A 174 -19.93 3.06 14.21
C SER A 174 -19.40 1.63 14.11
N PHE A 175 -18.58 1.34 13.09
CA PHE A 175 -17.73 0.16 13.11
C PHE A 175 -16.45 0.53 13.87
N SER A 176 -16.41 0.16 15.15
CA SER A 176 -15.16 -0.06 15.87
C SER A 176 -14.54 -1.34 15.32
N ASP A 177 -13.47 -1.22 14.52
CA ASP A 177 -12.62 -2.37 14.24
C ASP A 177 -11.38 -2.31 15.12
N VAL A 178 -11.16 -3.42 15.79
CA VAL A 178 -10.25 -3.65 16.89
C VAL A 178 -8.95 -4.20 16.33
N ASP A 179 -7.85 -3.68 16.85
CA ASP A 179 -6.50 -4.22 16.84
C ASP A 179 -6.34 -5.67 16.35
N THR A 180 -5.65 -5.85 15.22
CA THR A 180 -4.63 -6.91 15.12
C THR A 180 -3.69 -6.68 13.93
N ALA A 181 -2.61 -5.95 14.15
CA ALA A 181 -1.43 -5.99 13.27
C ALA A 181 -0.18 -6.35 14.09
N ARG A 182 -0.23 -7.48 14.80
CA ARG A 182 0.99 -8.16 15.24
C ARG A 182 1.49 -8.96 14.04
N ALA A 183 2.59 -8.50 13.47
CA ALA A 183 3.29 -9.18 12.38
C ALA A 183 3.54 -10.66 12.75
N ILE A 184 3.02 -11.57 11.93
CA ILE A 184 3.35 -12.99 11.99
C ILE A 184 4.71 -13.15 11.28
N PRO A 185 5.77 -13.62 11.96
CA PRO A 185 7.01 -13.95 11.28
C PRO A 185 6.77 -15.16 10.37
N MET A 186 6.99 -14.93 9.07
CA MET A 186 7.17 -15.97 8.05
C MET A 186 8.19 -17.00 8.54
N LEU A 187 7.73 -18.17 8.97
CA LEU A 187 8.40 -19.48 8.85
C LEU A 187 7.48 -20.54 9.48
N GLU A 188 6.37 -20.82 8.79
CA GLU A 188 5.47 -21.90 9.20
C GLU A 188 5.87 -23.18 8.48
N THR A 189 6.53 -24.07 9.23
CA THR A 189 6.87 -25.43 8.79
C THR A 189 5.59 -26.19 8.45
N ASP A 190 5.67 -27.16 7.52
CA ASP A 190 4.48 -27.88 7.05
C ASP A 190 3.72 -28.61 8.19
N ALA A 191 4.41 -28.99 9.26
CA ALA A 191 3.81 -29.54 10.47
C ALA A 191 2.89 -28.55 11.21
N SER A 192 3.24 -27.26 11.26
CA SER A 192 2.39 -26.23 11.87
C SER A 192 1.12 -26.01 11.03
N LYS A 193 1.24 -26.03 9.70
CA LYS A 193 0.07 -25.93 8.79
C LYS A 193 -0.88 -27.12 8.92
N GLU A 194 -0.35 -28.33 9.06
CA GLU A 194 -1.16 -29.55 9.25
C GLU A 194 -1.94 -29.50 10.56
N SER A 195 -1.31 -29.10 11.67
CA SER A 195 -1.99 -28.97 12.96
C SER A 195 -3.10 -27.92 12.94
N LEU A 196 -2.87 -26.78 12.28
CA LEU A 196 -3.89 -25.75 12.06
C LEU A 196 -5.03 -26.26 11.18
N ASN A 197 -4.75 -27.02 10.12
CA ASN A 197 -5.77 -27.60 9.26
C ASN A 197 -6.70 -28.55 10.04
N VAL A 198 -6.13 -29.42 10.88
CA VAL A 198 -6.89 -30.30 11.78
C VAL A 198 -7.76 -29.49 12.75
N GLU A 199 -7.23 -28.42 13.33
CA GLU A 199 -8.00 -27.56 14.24
C GLU A 199 -9.15 -26.84 13.53
N LEU A 200 -8.90 -26.27 12.34
CA LEU A 200 -9.92 -25.59 11.54
C LEU A 200 -11.03 -26.55 11.12
N LYS A 201 -10.69 -27.80 10.76
CA LYS A 201 -11.67 -28.83 10.45
C LYS A 201 -12.58 -29.14 11.65
N LYS A 202 -12.00 -29.32 12.84
CA LYS A 202 -12.77 -29.54 14.09
C LYS A 202 -13.70 -28.36 14.41
N LYS A 203 -13.22 -27.13 14.24
CA LYS A 203 -14.04 -25.92 14.43
C LYS A 203 -15.20 -25.87 13.43
N GLN A 204 -14.94 -26.21 12.17
CA GLN A 204 -15.97 -26.25 11.13
C GLN A 204 -17.03 -27.31 11.40
N GLU A 205 -16.65 -28.51 11.86
CA GLU A 205 -17.59 -29.57 12.24
C GLU A 205 -18.48 -29.12 13.40
N LYS A 206 -17.88 -28.59 14.48
CA LYS A 206 -18.63 -28.03 15.62
C LYS A 206 -19.60 -26.92 15.21
N GLN A 207 -19.20 -26.05 14.28
CA GLN A 207 -20.08 -24.98 13.78
C GLN A 207 -21.21 -25.51 12.88
N ARG A 208 -21.01 -26.63 12.17
CA ARG A 208 -22.05 -27.26 11.33
C ARG A 208 -23.13 -27.98 12.12
N GLU A 209 -22.87 -28.30 13.38
CA GLU A 209 -23.82 -29.01 14.24
C GLU A 209 -24.95 -28.11 14.74
N THR A 210 -24.76 -26.79 14.76
CA THR A 210 -25.77 -25.82 15.20
C THR A 210 -26.96 -25.78 14.25
N GLU A 211 -28.16 -25.64 14.81
CA GLU A 211 -29.42 -25.68 14.05
C GLU A 211 -29.52 -24.54 13.03
N ASP A 212 -29.04 -23.34 13.40
CA ASP A 212 -28.99 -22.17 12.51
C ASP A 212 -28.13 -22.42 11.26
N VAL A 213 -26.97 -23.03 11.43
CA VAL A 213 -26.06 -23.32 10.31
C VAL A 213 -26.67 -24.40 9.41
N LYS A 214 -27.39 -25.39 9.96
CA LYS A 214 -28.15 -26.36 9.17
C LYS A 214 -29.25 -25.69 8.34
N ALA A 215 -30.01 -24.76 8.92
CA ALA A 215 -31.02 -24.00 8.19
C ALA A 215 -30.41 -23.16 7.05
N MET A 216 -29.28 -22.50 7.31
CA MET A 216 -28.53 -21.75 6.30
C MET A 216 -27.99 -22.65 5.17
N MET A 217 -27.54 -23.87 5.49
CA MET A 217 -27.06 -24.82 4.48
C MET A 217 -28.19 -25.27 3.55
N LEU A 218 -29.38 -25.58 4.09
CA LEU A 218 -30.56 -25.93 3.29
C LEU A 218 -30.98 -24.78 2.36
N PHE A 219 -30.83 -23.52 2.81
CA PHE A 219 -31.08 -22.36 1.94
C PHE A 219 -30.03 -22.26 0.82
N ARG A 220 -28.75 -22.47 1.14
CA ARG A 220 -27.65 -22.45 0.16
C ARG A 220 -27.81 -23.53 -0.91
N GLU A 221 -28.30 -24.71 -0.55
CA GLU A 221 -28.54 -25.82 -1.48
C GLU A 221 -29.61 -25.50 -2.54
N LYS A 222 -30.55 -24.59 -2.24
CA LYS A 222 -31.58 -24.14 -3.19
C LYS A 222 -31.02 -23.18 -4.25
N LEU A 223 -29.81 -22.63 -4.06
CA LEU A 223 -29.23 -21.66 -4.98
C LEU A 223 -28.70 -22.34 -6.26
N PRO A 224 -28.91 -21.76 -7.44
CA PRO A 224 -28.33 -22.28 -8.69
C PRO A 224 -26.81 -22.42 -8.63
N ALA A 225 -26.13 -21.49 -7.95
CA ALA A 225 -24.68 -21.52 -7.77
C ALA A 225 -24.18 -22.76 -7.00
N PHE A 226 -25.00 -23.34 -6.11
CA PHE A 226 -24.62 -24.54 -5.37
C PHE A 226 -24.59 -25.78 -6.27
N LYS A 227 -25.44 -25.83 -7.31
CA LYS A 227 -25.51 -26.96 -8.25
C LYS A 227 -24.24 -27.11 -9.10
N VAL A 228 -23.58 -26.00 -9.43
CA VAL A 228 -22.34 -25.96 -10.23
C VAL A 228 -21.06 -25.97 -9.37
N LYS A 229 -21.20 -26.07 -8.04
CA LYS A 229 -20.08 -25.93 -7.10
C LYS A 229 -18.96 -26.95 -7.34
N SER A 230 -19.29 -28.21 -7.63
CA SER A 230 -18.31 -29.28 -7.84
C SER A 230 -17.48 -29.06 -9.10
N GLU A 231 -18.14 -28.69 -10.20
CA GLU A 231 -17.49 -28.34 -11.46
C GLU A 231 -16.60 -27.10 -11.31
N PHE A 232 -17.10 -26.07 -10.61
CA PHE A 232 -16.33 -24.87 -10.32
C PHE A 232 -15.08 -25.15 -9.48
N LEU A 233 -15.21 -25.90 -8.37
CA LEU A 233 -14.05 -26.23 -7.52
C LEU A 233 -13.04 -27.11 -8.24
N LYS A 234 -13.49 -28.01 -9.12
CA LYS A 234 -12.63 -28.79 -10.00
C LYS A 234 -11.85 -27.88 -10.95
N ALA A 235 -12.53 -26.95 -11.62
CA ALA A 235 -11.89 -25.97 -12.49
C ALA A 235 -10.90 -25.05 -11.75
N VAL A 236 -11.20 -24.65 -10.51
CA VAL A 236 -10.28 -23.84 -9.68
C VAL A 236 -9.04 -24.63 -9.27
N ALA A 237 -9.20 -25.92 -8.95
CA ALA A 237 -8.07 -26.79 -8.59
C ALA A 237 -7.16 -27.08 -9.80
N GLU A 238 -7.73 -27.25 -10.98
CA GLU A 238 -7.01 -27.52 -12.23
C GLU A 238 -6.31 -26.26 -12.78
N ASN A 239 -6.91 -25.07 -12.60
CA ASN A 239 -6.35 -23.82 -13.08
C ASN A 239 -5.39 -23.20 -12.05
N GLN A 240 -4.16 -23.72 -11.98
CA GLN A 240 -3.03 -22.94 -11.45
C GLN A 240 -2.65 -21.89 -12.49
N VAL A 241 -3.21 -20.68 -12.39
CA VAL A 241 -2.85 -19.57 -13.30
C VAL A 241 -1.39 -19.16 -13.05
N LEU A 242 -0.47 -19.72 -13.82
CA LEU A 242 0.76 -19.06 -14.25
C LEU A 242 0.46 -18.37 -15.58
N THR A 243 0.48 -17.04 -15.60
CA THR A 243 0.42 -16.28 -16.86
C THR A 243 1.74 -16.42 -17.60
N ASP A 244 1.88 -17.46 -18.41
CA ASP A 244 2.90 -17.49 -19.46
C ASP A 244 2.41 -16.63 -20.62
N TYR A 245 2.89 -15.39 -20.71
CA TYR A 245 2.77 -14.60 -21.94
C TYR A 245 3.68 -15.24 -22.99
N SER A 246 3.12 -16.15 -23.79
CA SER A 246 3.74 -16.53 -25.04
C SER A 246 2.68 -16.83 -26.10
N TYR A 247 3.01 -16.39 -27.31
CA TYR A 247 2.33 -16.58 -28.59
C TYR A 247 1.23 -15.57 -28.95
N MET A 248 1.65 -14.54 -29.68
CA MET A 248 0.96 -14.06 -30.89
C MET A 248 1.92 -13.17 -31.70
N ILE A 249 2.81 -13.76 -32.50
CA ILE A 249 3.23 -13.18 -33.80
C ILE A 249 3.27 -14.34 -34.79
N GLY A 250 2.33 -14.30 -35.73
CA GLY A 250 2.28 -15.18 -36.87
C GLY A 250 3.43 -14.90 -37.83
N TYR A 251 3.97 -15.98 -38.39
CA TYR A 251 4.83 -15.92 -39.56
C TYR A 251 3.94 -15.74 -40.80
N LEU A 252 4.15 -14.64 -41.52
CA LEU A 252 3.96 -14.50 -42.96
C LEU A 252 5.36 -14.46 -43.58
#